data_AF-A0A9D4ECW3-F1
#
_entry.id   AF-A0A9D4ECW3-F1
#
_cell.length_a   1.000
_cell.length_b   1.000
_cell.length_c   1.000
_cell.angle_alpha   90.00
_cell.angle_beta   90.00
_cell.angle_gamma   90.00
#
_symmetry.space_group_name_H-M   'P 1'
#
loop_
_entity.id
_entity.type
_entity.pdbx_description
1 polymer ?
#
loop_
_entity_poly.entity_id
_entity_poly.type
_entity_poly.pdbx_seq_one_letter_code
_entity_poly.pdbx_strand_id
1 'polypeptide(L)'
;VCHLSGQLVKTLQKRQPELQISDEEVLCVMIAGLCHDLGHGPFSHLFDQRFIPSVCPREHWKHEDASVMMFDHMVTENKLECEFDYNKINADMRTFIKDLIQCKPEKNRDERKGFFYEIICNQRNGIDTDRWDYIARDCLLLGIRSSFDHKRCMKYVRVSKGHRPATKPQLCFRDKESGDFYDMFYLRAKLHRHAYQHKTVYIIGEMIVQALLKADEHLQFEGKDGQLKK
;
A
#
# COMPACT_ATOMS: atom_id res chain seq x y z
N VAL A 1 -2.90 6.35 -4.77
CA VAL A 1 -3.41 5.58 -3.61
C VAL A 1 -4.14 6.46 -2.59
N CYS A 2 -3.48 7.38 -1.87
CA CYS A 2 -4.08 8.32 -0.90
C CYS A 2 -5.49 8.84 -1.26
N HIS A 3 -5.64 9.39 -2.48
CA HIS A 3 -6.92 9.93 -2.95
C HIS A 3 -8.04 8.88 -2.97
N LEU A 4 -7.77 7.68 -3.48
CA LEU A 4 -8.74 6.59 -3.58
C LEU A 4 -9.08 6.04 -2.20
N SER A 5 -8.09 5.88 -1.32
CA SER A 5 -8.30 5.46 0.07
C SER A 5 -9.19 6.46 0.82
N GLY A 6 -8.93 7.76 0.66
CA GLY A 6 -9.73 8.84 1.21
C GLY A 6 -11.17 8.85 0.68
N GLN A 7 -11.37 8.63 -0.62
CA GLN A 7 -12.73 8.52 -1.20
C GLN A 7 -13.50 7.32 -0.66
N LEU A 8 -12.84 6.17 -0.53
CA LEU A 8 -13.46 4.95 -0.04
C LEU A 8 -13.89 5.11 1.43
N VAL A 9 -12.98 5.55 2.30
CA VAL A 9 -13.29 5.71 3.73
C VAL A 9 -14.37 6.76 3.97
N LYS A 10 -14.34 7.91 3.27
CA LYS A 10 -15.39 8.94 3.35
C LYS A 10 -16.75 8.43 2.86
N THR A 11 -16.74 7.56 1.83
CA THR A 11 -17.96 6.93 1.33
C THR A 11 -18.57 6.00 2.39
N LEU A 12 -17.75 5.23 3.11
CA LEU A 12 -18.20 4.39 4.22
C LEU A 12 -18.73 5.25 5.38
N GLN A 13 -17.97 6.27 5.79
CA GLN A 13 -18.33 7.20 6.86
C GLN A 13 -19.71 7.84 6.61
N LYS A 14 -19.94 8.36 5.40
CA LYS A 14 -21.21 9.00 5.03
C LYS A 14 -22.39 8.03 4.99
N ARG A 15 -22.15 6.79 4.57
CA ARG A 15 -23.21 5.83 4.25
C ARG A 15 -23.57 4.90 5.39
N GLN A 16 -22.64 4.69 6.31
CA GLN A 16 -22.81 3.83 7.48
C GLN A 16 -22.33 4.57 8.74
N PRO A 17 -23.08 5.58 9.22
CA PRO A 17 -22.74 6.32 10.43
C PRO A 17 -22.57 5.40 11.66
N GLU A 18 -23.21 4.24 11.66
CA GLU A 18 -23.08 3.22 12.71
C GLU A 18 -21.66 2.65 12.85
N LEU A 19 -20.79 2.82 11.85
CA LEU A 19 -19.37 2.43 11.92
C LEU A 19 -18.54 3.38 12.78
N GLN A 20 -19.06 4.58 13.09
CA GLN A 20 -18.38 5.58 13.92
C GLN A 20 -16.95 5.86 13.45
N ILE A 21 -16.80 6.09 12.14
CA ILE A 21 -15.54 6.48 11.51
C ILE A 21 -15.31 7.97 11.80
N SER A 22 -14.26 8.30 12.54
CA SER A 22 -13.92 9.68 12.88
C SER A 22 -13.15 10.36 11.73
N ASP A 23 -13.10 11.70 11.73
CA ASP A 23 -12.34 12.45 10.72
C ASP A 23 -10.83 12.25 10.88
N GLU A 24 -10.37 12.03 12.11
CA GLU A 24 -8.98 11.66 12.42
C GLU A 24 -8.63 10.28 11.84
N GLU A 25 -9.55 9.31 11.89
CA GLU A 25 -9.34 7.99 11.26
C GLU A 25 -9.30 8.09 9.73
N VAL A 26 -10.15 8.94 9.14
CA VAL A 26 -10.10 9.25 7.71
C VAL A 26 -8.73 9.83 7.35
N LEU A 27 -8.22 10.77 8.15
CA LEU A 27 -6.90 11.35 7.94
C LEU A 27 -5.79 10.30 8.08
N CYS A 28 -5.85 9.41 9.09
CA CYS A 28 -4.91 8.30 9.25
C CYS A 28 -4.85 7.41 8.01
N VAL A 29 -6.00 7.02 7.46
CA VAL A 29 -6.08 6.21 6.23
C VAL A 29 -5.48 6.96 5.04
N MET A 30 -5.73 8.26 4.93
CA MET A 30 -5.15 9.07 3.85
C MET A 30 -3.62 9.19 3.98
N ILE A 31 -3.09 9.39 5.18
CA ILE A 31 -1.65 9.43 5.44
C ILE A 31 -1.02 8.08 5.14
N ALA A 32 -1.59 6.97 5.63
CA ALA A 32 -1.10 5.64 5.32
C ALA A 32 -1.10 5.36 3.81
N GLY A 33 -2.18 5.72 3.09
CA GLY A 33 -2.24 5.56 1.64
C GLY A 33 -1.30 6.50 0.86
N LEU A 34 -0.84 7.60 1.45
CA LEU A 34 0.21 8.44 0.89
C LEU A 34 1.59 7.82 1.12
N CYS A 35 1.80 7.23 2.29
CA CYS A 35 3.09 6.78 2.77
C CYS A 35 3.40 5.30 2.51
N HIS A 36 2.46 4.53 1.96
CA HIS A 36 2.61 3.06 1.85
C HIS A 36 3.83 2.59 1.04
N ASP A 37 4.26 3.39 0.05
CA ASP A 37 5.36 3.09 -0.88
C ASP A 37 6.66 3.86 -0.59
N LEU A 38 6.76 4.57 0.55
CA LEU A 38 7.96 5.36 0.89
C LEU A 38 9.25 4.53 0.97
N GLY A 39 9.12 3.25 1.25
CA GLY A 39 10.23 2.32 1.41
C GLY A 39 10.70 1.67 0.12
N HIS A 40 10.14 2.01 -1.05
CA HIS A 40 10.64 1.47 -2.31
C HIS A 40 12.06 1.97 -2.61
N GLY A 41 12.97 1.03 -2.85
CA GLY A 41 14.31 1.32 -3.33
C GLY A 41 14.38 1.59 -4.84
N PRO A 42 15.60 1.79 -5.38
CA PRO A 42 15.82 2.01 -6.81
C PRO A 42 15.16 0.93 -7.69
N PHE A 43 14.38 1.36 -8.69
CA PHE A 43 13.63 0.47 -9.58
C PHE A 43 12.56 -0.40 -8.87
N SER A 44 12.03 0.08 -7.75
CA SER A 44 10.87 -0.49 -7.04
C SER A 44 11.06 -1.97 -6.71
N HIS A 45 10.29 -2.88 -7.33
CA HIS A 45 10.33 -4.30 -7.01
C HIS A 45 11.63 -5.02 -7.40
N LEU A 46 12.48 -4.38 -8.21
CA LEU A 46 13.80 -4.92 -8.52
C LEU A 46 14.69 -4.91 -7.28
N PHE A 47 14.52 -3.92 -6.40
CA PHE A 47 15.37 -3.74 -5.23
C PHE A 47 15.08 -4.75 -4.12
N ASP A 48 13.83 -4.83 -3.64
CA ASP A 48 13.40 -5.79 -2.61
C ASP A 48 13.46 -7.24 -3.10
N GLN A 49 13.07 -7.53 -4.34
CA GLN A 49 12.90 -8.92 -4.78
C GLN A 49 14.16 -9.52 -5.41
N ARG A 50 15.13 -8.71 -5.84
CA ARG A 50 16.36 -9.23 -6.50
C ARG A 50 17.64 -8.71 -5.92
N PHE A 51 17.81 -7.39 -5.81
CA PHE A 51 19.06 -6.83 -5.33
C PHE A 51 19.32 -7.17 -3.86
N ILE A 52 18.39 -6.84 -2.95
CA ILE A 52 18.56 -7.10 -1.51
C ILE A 52 18.76 -8.59 -1.20
N PRO A 53 18.00 -9.54 -1.78
CA PRO A 53 18.26 -10.96 -1.58
C PRO A 53 19.63 -11.42 -2.07
N SER A 54 20.24 -10.71 -3.04
CA SER A 54 21.57 -11.02 -3.57
C SER A 54 22.69 -10.52 -2.66
N VAL A 55 22.53 -9.36 -2.00
CA VAL A 55 23.54 -8.79 -1.10
C VAL A 55 23.37 -9.24 0.36
N CYS A 56 22.13 -9.39 0.82
CA CYS A 56 21.76 -9.72 2.19
C CYS A 56 20.82 -10.94 2.24
N PRO A 57 21.28 -12.14 1.85
CA PRO A 57 20.41 -13.33 1.71
C PRO A 57 19.80 -13.84 3.02
N ARG A 58 20.33 -13.40 4.17
CA ARG A 58 19.83 -13.78 5.50
C ARG A 58 18.81 -12.79 6.06
N GLU A 59 18.65 -11.63 5.44
CA GLU A 59 17.72 -10.60 5.88
C GLU A 59 16.45 -10.67 5.05
N HIS A 60 15.30 -10.66 5.72
CA HIS A 60 14.04 -10.50 5.04
C HIS A 60 13.67 -9.02 5.03
N TRP A 61 14.15 -8.31 4.02
CA TRP A 61 13.74 -6.93 3.77
C TRP A 61 12.45 -6.90 2.95
N LYS A 62 11.58 -5.96 3.29
CA LYS A 62 10.32 -5.67 2.61
C LYS A 62 10.17 -4.17 2.49
N HIS A 63 9.69 -3.70 1.33
CA HIS A 63 9.49 -2.26 1.15
C HIS A 63 8.46 -1.72 2.14
N GLU A 64 7.49 -2.53 2.59
CA GLU A 64 6.49 -2.13 3.59
C GLU A 64 7.12 -1.85 4.97
N ASP A 65 8.09 -2.67 5.40
CA ASP A 65 8.80 -2.45 6.66
C ASP A 65 9.69 -1.20 6.55
N ALA A 66 10.33 -1.00 5.39
CA ALA A 66 11.10 0.21 5.09
C ALA A 66 10.22 1.48 4.98
N SER A 67 8.98 1.37 4.48
CA SER A 67 8.04 2.49 4.43
C SER A 67 7.72 3.01 5.82
N VAL A 68 7.60 2.13 6.81
CA VAL A 68 7.43 2.55 8.22
C VAL A 68 8.67 3.20 8.78
N MET A 69 9.86 2.66 8.50
CA MET A 69 11.13 3.29 8.92
C MET A 69 11.29 4.68 8.32
N MET A 70 10.98 4.84 7.02
CA MET A 70 11.05 6.12 6.32
C MET A 70 9.97 7.09 6.82
N PHE A 71 8.77 6.59 7.13
CA PHE A 71 7.73 7.38 7.77
C PHE A 71 8.20 7.97 9.10
N ASP A 72 8.74 7.14 9.99
CA ASP A 72 9.27 7.61 11.29
C ASP A 72 10.41 8.62 11.12
N HIS A 73 11.34 8.34 10.21
CA HIS A 73 12.42 9.27 9.89
C HIS A 73 11.89 10.62 9.40
N MET A 74 10.96 10.61 8.44
CA MET A 74 10.33 11.80 7.89
C MET A 74 9.60 12.61 8.97
N VAL A 75 8.90 11.95 9.90
CA VAL A 75 8.21 12.64 11.01
C VAL A 75 9.21 13.36 11.90
N THR A 76 10.27 12.67 12.34
CA THR A 76 11.26 13.22 13.27
C THR A 76 12.13 14.31 12.64
N GLU A 77 12.65 14.11 11.42
CA GLU A 77 13.54 15.11 10.79
C GLU A 77 12.81 16.39 10.43
N ASN A 78 11.54 16.28 10.00
CA ASN A 78 10.73 17.44 9.61
C ASN A 78 9.92 18.03 10.78
N LYS A 79 10.09 17.50 12.00
CA LYS A 79 9.40 17.95 13.22
C LYS A 79 7.87 17.99 13.07
N LEU A 80 7.31 16.95 12.46
CA LEU A 80 5.87 16.88 12.16
C LEU A 80 5.02 16.52 13.38
N GLU A 81 5.62 16.26 14.55
CA GLU A 81 4.90 15.93 15.78
C GLU A 81 3.85 16.99 16.14
N CYS A 82 4.21 18.27 16.00
CA CYS A 82 3.28 19.38 16.27
C CYS A 82 2.08 19.40 15.31
N GLU A 83 2.29 19.01 14.05
CA GLU A 83 1.21 18.92 13.06
C GLU A 83 0.27 17.75 13.38
N PHE A 84 0.80 16.61 13.84
CA PHE A 84 -0.04 15.51 14.31
C PHE A 84 -0.87 15.93 15.52
N ASP A 85 -0.29 16.62 16.49
CA ASP A 85 -1.01 17.11 17.67
C ASP A 85 -2.09 18.14 17.29
N TYR A 86 -1.80 19.07 16.38
CA TYR A 86 -2.78 20.01 15.84
C TYR A 86 -3.96 19.32 15.17
N ASN A 87 -3.70 18.25 14.42
CA ASN A 87 -4.71 17.42 13.77
C ASN A 87 -5.31 16.33 14.69
N LYS A 88 -5.03 16.39 16.01
CA LYS A 88 -5.53 15.45 17.04
C LYS A 88 -5.13 13.98 16.81
N ILE A 89 -4.03 13.75 16.10
CA ILE A 89 -3.46 12.42 15.83
C ILE A 89 -2.55 12.02 17.00
N ASN A 90 -3.10 11.24 17.93
CA ASN A 90 -2.37 10.74 19.09
C ASN A 90 -1.38 9.61 18.73
N ALA A 91 -0.63 9.13 19.72
CA ALA A 91 0.35 8.06 19.53
C ALA A 91 -0.27 6.76 18.99
N ASP A 92 -1.45 6.36 19.49
CA ASP A 92 -2.14 5.14 19.04
C ASP A 92 -2.57 5.21 17.58
N MET A 93 -2.95 6.41 17.12
CA MET A 93 -3.28 6.72 15.73
C MET A 93 -2.04 6.75 14.83
N ARG A 94 -0.90 7.22 15.33
CA ARG A 94 0.38 7.10 14.61
C ARG A 94 0.76 5.63 14.43
N THR A 95 0.60 4.80 15.45
CA THR A 95 0.77 3.35 15.31
C THR A 95 -0.24 2.77 14.31
N PHE A 96 -1.48 3.27 14.30
CA PHE A 96 -2.50 2.80 13.35
C PHE A 96 -2.11 3.10 11.89
N ILE A 97 -1.52 4.27 11.62
CA ILE A 97 -0.96 4.60 10.29
C ILE A 97 0.09 3.56 9.87
N LYS A 98 1.01 3.20 10.78
CA LYS A 98 2.05 2.18 10.52
C LYS A 98 1.46 0.80 10.26
N ASP A 99 0.47 0.40 11.06
CA ASP A 99 -0.22 -0.89 10.90
C ASP A 99 -0.91 -0.99 9.54
N LEU A 100 -1.48 0.12 9.05
CA LEU A 100 -2.08 0.21 7.72
C LEU A 100 -1.06 0.11 6.58
N ILE A 101 0.11 0.75 6.73
CA ILE A 101 1.22 0.68 5.76
C ILE A 101 1.73 -0.77 5.66
N GLN A 102 1.95 -1.43 6.78
CA GLN A 102 2.45 -2.82 6.81
C GLN A 102 1.37 -3.87 6.54
N CYS A 103 0.10 -3.46 6.51
CA CYS A 103 -1.07 -4.34 6.51
C CYS A 103 -0.98 -5.44 7.60
N LYS A 104 -0.48 -5.07 8.78
CA LYS A 104 -0.33 -5.96 9.94
C LYS A 104 -0.98 -5.28 11.17
N PRO A 105 -2.22 -5.65 11.54
CA PRO A 105 -2.84 -5.08 12.74
C PRO A 105 -2.11 -5.55 14.00
N GLU A 106 -1.87 -4.63 14.95
CA GLU A 106 -1.47 -5.01 16.30
C GLU A 106 -2.55 -5.87 16.98
N LYS A 107 -2.14 -6.74 17.91
CA LYS A 107 -3.01 -7.72 18.57
C LYS A 107 -4.19 -7.11 19.35
N ASN A 108 -4.08 -5.84 19.76
CA ASN A 108 -5.05 -5.17 20.61
C ASN A 108 -6.00 -4.22 19.85
N ARG A 109 -5.97 -4.22 18.51
CA ARG A 109 -6.83 -3.35 17.70
C ARG A 109 -8.30 -3.77 17.78
N ASP A 110 -9.20 -2.79 17.77
CA ASP A 110 -10.65 -3.04 17.78
C ASP A 110 -11.06 -3.84 16.54
N GLU A 111 -11.45 -5.10 16.76
CA GLU A 111 -11.85 -6.00 15.68
C GLU A 111 -13.04 -5.46 14.87
N ARG A 112 -13.87 -4.59 15.46
CA ARG A 112 -15.00 -3.95 14.76
C ARG A 112 -14.53 -3.01 13.64
N LYS A 113 -13.30 -2.52 13.74
CA LYS A 113 -12.63 -1.63 12.78
C LYS A 113 -11.64 -2.40 11.87
N GLY A 114 -11.72 -3.73 11.84
CA GLY A 114 -10.87 -4.57 11.00
C GLY A 114 -10.94 -4.28 9.49
N PHE A 115 -12.05 -3.70 9.01
CA PHE A 115 -12.23 -3.34 7.60
C PHE A 115 -11.24 -2.26 7.10
N PHE A 116 -10.61 -1.47 7.98
CA PHE A 116 -9.60 -0.49 7.55
C PHE A 116 -8.39 -1.16 6.89
N TYR A 117 -8.01 -2.34 7.38
CA TYR A 117 -6.90 -3.14 6.84
C TYR A 117 -7.23 -3.79 5.50
N GLU A 118 -8.43 -3.56 4.95
CA GLU A 118 -8.81 -3.97 3.60
C GLU A 118 -8.78 -2.82 2.59
N ILE A 119 -8.46 -1.59 3.02
CA ILE A 119 -8.55 -0.38 2.17
C ILE A 119 -7.29 -0.17 1.32
N ILE A 120 -6.11 -0.14 1.96
CA ILE A 120 -4.84 0.21 1.29
C ILE A 120 -4.15 -1.05 0.77
N CYS A 121 -4.02 -2.05 1.64
CA CYS A 121 -3.40 -3.33 1.34
C CYS A 121 -4.25 -4.46 1.93
N ASN A 122 -4.98 -5.15 1.06
CA ASN A 122 -5.93 -6.19 1.43
C ASN A 122 -5.31 -7.57 1.25
N GLN A 123 -4.75 -8.12 2.32
CA GLN A 123 -4.14 -9.45 2.31
C GLN A 123 -5.15 -10.60 2.14
N ARG A 124 -6.47 -10.35 2.35
CA ARG A 124 -7.50 -11.39 2.28
C ARG A 124 -7.81 -11.80 0.84
N ASN A 125 -7.95 -10.84 -0.06
CA ASN A 125 -8.39 -11.12 -1.44
C ASN A 125 -7.69 -10.26 -2.49
N GLY A 126 -6.86 -9.30 -2.08
CA GLY A 126 -6.17 -8.42 -3.02
C GLY A 126 -7.06 -7.42 -3.74
N ILE A 127 -8.17 -7.00 -3.14
CA ILE A 127 -9.00 -5.89 -3.64
C ILE A 127 -8.78 -4.69 -2.71
N ASP A 128 -8.01 -3.72 -3.18
CA ASP A 128 -7.62 -2.52 -2.43
C ASP A 128 -7.31 -1.32 -3.34
N THR A 129 -7.18 -0.16 -2.71
CA THR A 129 -6.99 1.13 -3.40
C THR A 129 -5.61 1.32 -3.99
N ASP A 130 -4.59 0.57 -3.53
CA ASP A 130 -3.29 0.50 -4.19
C ASP A 130 -3.44 -0.10 -5.61
N ARG A 131 -4.01 -1.31 -5.71
CA ARG A 131 -4.23 -1.95 -7.01
C ARG A 131 -5.10 -1.14 -7.95
N TRP A 132 -6.12 -0.46 -7.42
CA TRP A 132 -6.97 0.39 -8.25
C TRP A 132 -6.19 1.56 -8.88
N ASP A 133 -5.24 2.15 -8.15
CA ASP A 133 -4.43 3.27 -8.63
C ASP A 133 -3.45 2.80 -9.70
N TYR A 134 -2.59 1.81 -9.41
CA TYR A 134 -1.57 1.40 -10.36
C TYR A 134 -2.17 0.72 -11.59
N ILE A 135 -3.25 -0.05 -11.47
CA ILE A 135 -3.89 -0.67 -12.65
C ILE A 135 -4.37 0.44 -13.60
N ALA A 136 -5.04 1.47 -13.09
CA ALA A 136 -5.53 2.57 -13.91
C ALA A 136 -4.37 3.39 -14.51
N ARG A 137 -3.37 3.72 -13.70
CA ARG A 137 -2.19 4.50 -14.09
C ARG A 137 -1.36 3.77 -15.14
N ASP A 138 -1.04 2.51 -14.91
CA ASP A 138 -0.18 1.73 -15.79
C ASP A 138 -0.88 1.38 -17.09
N CYS A 139 -2.19 1.12 -17.05
CA CYS A 139 -2.97 0.97 -18.27
C CYS A 139 -2.91 2.23 -19.14
N LEU A 140 -3.06 3.41 -18.54
CA LEU A 140 -2.94 4.69 -19.24
C LEU A 140 -1.54 4.87 -19.85
N LEU A 141 -0.49 4.65 -19.07
CA LEU A 141 0.90 4.87 -19.50
C LEU A 141 1.38 3.85 -20.54
N LEU A 142 0.92 2.60 -20.46
CA LEU A 142 1.28 1.52 -21.38
C LEU A 142 0.37 1.45 -22.61
N GLY A 143 -0.65 2.31 -22.72
CA GLY A 143 -1.61 2.27 -23.81
C GLY A 143 -2.52 1.03 -23.81
N ILE A 144 -2.74 0.42 -22.65
CA ILE A 144 -3.63 -0.72 -22.46
C ILE A 144 -5.01 -0.18 -22.04
N ARG A 145 -6.07 -0.56 -22.76
CA ARG A 145 -7.43 -0.18 -22.35
C ARG A 145 -7.79 -0.87 -21.02
N SER A 146 -8.15 -0.08 -20.02
CA SER A 146 -8.72 -0.59 -18.76
C SER A 146 -10.19 -0.93 -18.94
N SER A 147 -10.58 -2.17 -18.62
CA SER A 147 -11.98 -2.60 -18.51
C SER A 147 -12.53 -2.43 -17.10
N PHE A 148 -11.69 -2.11 -16.11
CA PHE A 148 -12.08 -2.01 -14.71
C PHE A 148 -12.39 -0.56 -14.29
N ASP A 149 -13.56 -0.34 -13.69
CA ASP A 149 -13.99 0.95 -13.15
C ASP A 149 -14.10 0.92 -11.61
N HIS A 150 -13.02 1.34 -10.94
CA HIS A 150 -12.98 1.44 -9.48
C HIS A 150 -14.01 2.42 -8.91
N LYS A 151 -14.44 3.45 -9.66
CA LYS A 151 -15.43 4.44 -9.16
C LYS A 151 -16.79 3.78 -8.95
N ARG A 152 -17.14 2.83 -9.79
CA ARG A 152 -18.34 2.03 -9.67
C ARG A 152 -18.29 1.14 -8.41
N CYS A 153 -17.16 0.45 -8.19
CA CYS A 153 -16.95 -0.34 -6.97
C CYS A 153 -17.07 0.51 -5.70
N MET A 154 -16.47 1.71 -5.68
CA MET A 154 -16.58 2.65 -4.56
C MET A 154 -18.04 3.06 -4.29
N LYS A 155 -18.85 3.22 -5.34
CA LYS A 155 -20.27 3.58 -5.17
C LYS A 155 -21.09 2.47 -4.51
N TYR A 156 -20.62 1.22 -4.46
CA TYR A 156 -21.40 0.10 -3.92
C TYR A 156 -20.75 -0.60 -2.73
N VAL A 157 -19.58 -0.13 -2.28
CA VAL A 157 -18.91 -0.67 -1.10
C VAL A 157 -19.71 -0.41 0.18
N ARG A 158 -19.73 -1.42 1.05
CA ARG A 158 -20.31 -1.41 2.40
C ARG A 158 -19.44 -2.23 3.33
N VAL A 159 -19.50 -1.96 4.63
CA VAL A 159 -19.00 -2.84 5.67
C VAL A 159 -20.14 -3.72 6.13
N SER A 160 -19.94 -5.04 6.08
CA SER A 160 -20.89 -6.02 6.60
C SER A 160 -20.14 -7.11 7.37
N LYS A 161 -20.82 -7.73 8.33
CA LYS A 161 -20.40 -9.03 8.85
C LYS A 161 -20.66 -10.06 7.74
N GLY A 162 -19.68 -10.90 7.45
CA GLY A 162 -19.81 -11.93 6.42
C GLY A 162 -20.87 -12.97 6.76
N HIS A 163 -21.35 -13.69 5.75
CA HIS A 163 -22.44 -14.68 5.87
C HIS A 163 -22.01 -16.01 6.53
N ARG A 164 -20.77 -16.12 7.01
CA ARG A 164 -20.26 -17.29 7.76
C ARG A 164 -20.11 -16.93 9.24
N PRO A 165 -20.35 -17.88 10.17
CA PRO A 165 -20.51 -17.58 11.60
C PRO A 165 -19.23 -16.93 12.16
N ALA A 166 -19.40 -15.84 12.89
CA ALA A 166 -18.34 -15.07 13.56
C ALA A 166 -17.27 -14.41 12.65
N THR A 167 -17.66 -13.87 11.50
CA THR A 167 -16.73 -13.03 10.71
C THR A 167 -16.70 -11.58 11.21
N LYS A 168 -15.48 -11.07 11.40
CA LYS A 168 -15.20 -9.65 11.67
C LYS A 168 -15.84 -8.78 10.58
N PRO A 169 -16.18 -7.50 10.86
CA PRO A 169 -16.64 -6.58 9.82
C PRO A 169 -15.63 -6.48 8.67
N GLN A 170 -16.12 -6.64 7.43
CA GLN A 170 -15.31 -6.70 6.22
C GLN A 170 -15.86 -5.76 5.15
N LEU A 171 -15.00 -5.32 4.22
CA LEU A 171 -15.45 -4.67 3.01
C LEU A 171 -16.19 -5.68 2.14
N CYS A 172 -17.40 -5.29 1.76
CA CYS A 172 -18.32 -6.04 0.95
C CYS A 172 -18.75 -5.16 -0.22
N PHE A 173 -18.75 -5.77 -1.40
CA PHE A 173 -19.21 -5.13 -2.63
C PHE A 173 -20.53 -5.78 -3.07
N ARG A 174 -21.28 -5.06 -3.91
CA ARG A 174 -22.57 -5.54 -4.38
C ARG A 174 -22.38 -6.76 -5.31
N ASP A 175 -23.21 -7.78 -5.14
CA ASP A 175 -23.24 -9.03 -5.92
C ASP A 175 -23.12 -8.83 -7.44
N LYS A 176 -23.87 -7.88 -8.00
CA LYS A 176 -23.87 -7.55 -9.43
C LYS A 176 -22.54 -6.98 -9.96
N GLU A 177 -21.63 -6.58 -9.08
CA GLU A 177 -20.30 -6.03 -9.43
C GLU A 177 -19.22 -7.13 -9.45
N SER A 178 -19.61 -8.40 -9.25
CA SER A 178 -18.69 -9.55 -9.34
C SER A 178 -17.94 -9.59 -10.67
N GLY A 179 -18.61 -9.29 -11.79
CA GLY A 179 -17.99 -9.18 -13.11
C GLY A 179 -16.84 -8.16 -13.17
N ASP A 180 -17.03 -6.99 -12.56
CA ASP A 180 -16.00 -5.94 -12.54
C ASP A 180 -14.72 -6.41 -11.81
N PHE A 181 -14.85 -7.24 -10.76
CA PHE A 181 -13.68 -7.82 -10.09
C PHE A 181 -13.00 -8.91 -10.91
N TYR A 182 -13.74 -9.72 -11.69
CA TYR A 182 -13.12 -10.61 -12.66
C TYR A 182 -12.31 -9.84 -13.69
N ASP A 183 -12.85 -8.73 -14.20
CA ASP A 183 -12.16 -7.84 -15.13
C ASP A 183 -10.91 -7.21 -14.50
N MET A 184 -10.98 -6.82 -13.21
CA MET A 184 -9.83 -6.32 -12.45
C MET A 184 -8.69 -7.35 -12.42
N PHE A 185 -8.98 -8.59 -12.04
CA PHE A 185 -7.95 -9.65 -11.97
C PHE A 185 -7.44 -10.05 -13.35
N TYR A 186 -8.31 -10.07 -14.37
CA TYR A 186 -7.90 -10.30 -15.76
C TYR A 186 -6.95 -9.22 -16.25
N LEU A 187 -7.28 -7.94 -16.00
CA LEU A 187 -6.45 -6.80 -16.38
C LEU A 187 -5.10 -6.83 -15.65
N ARG A 188 -5.10 -7.18 -14.36
CA ARG A 188 -3.86 -7.38 -13.60
C ARG A 188 -3.01 -8.49 -14.21
N ALA A 189 -3.57 -9.65 -14.52
CA ALA A 189 -2.84 -10.74 -15.17
C ALA A 189 -2.28 -10.31 -16.54
N LYS A 190 -3.04 -9.52 -17.30
CA LYS A 190 -2.59 -8.93 -18.56
C LYS A 190 -1.41 -7.98 -18.35
N LEU A 191 -1.46 -7.07 -17.38
CA LEU A 191 -0.36 -6.16 -17.05
C LEU A 191 0.91 -6.93 -16.66
N HIS A 192 0.79 -7.97 -15.83
CA HIS A 192 1.93 -8.83 -15.51
C HIS A 192 2.54 -9.47 -16.74
N ARG A 193 1.72 -10.07 -17.61
CA ARG A 193 2.20 -10.79 -18.80
C ARG A 193 2.82 -9.87 -19.85
N HIS A 194 2.21 -8.71 -20.08
CA HIS A 194 2.58 -7.83 -21.19
C HIS A 194 3.60 -6.76 -20.82
N ALA A 195 3.68 -6.35 -19.55
CA ALA A 195 4.55 -5.28 -19.11
C ALA A 195 5.51 -5.73 -17.99
N TYR A 196 4.98 -6.04 -16.80
CA TYR A 196 5.85 -6.22 -15.61
C TYR A 196 6.82 -7.40 -15.75
N GLN A 197 6.40 -8.48 -16.42
CA GLN A 197 7.21 -9.67 -16.67
C GLN A 197 7.62 -9.78 -18.15
N HIS A 198 7.58 -8.67 -18.90
CA HIS A 198 8.05 -8.67 -20.27
C HIS A 198 9.53 -9.07 -20.31
N LYS A 199 9.88 -10.02 -21.18
CA LYS A 199 11.25 -10.60 -21.25
C LYS A 199 12.37 -9.55 -21.34
N THR A 200 12.12 -8.46 -22.06
CA THR A 200 13.08 -7.36 -22.19
C THR A 200 13.19 -6.53 -20.91
N VAL A 201 12.07 -6.30 -20.20
CA VAL A 201 12.09 -5.61 -18.90
C VAL A 201 12.84 -6.47 -17.88
N TYR A 202 12.58 -7.78 -17.90
CA TYR A 202 13.26 -8.74 -17.04
C TYR A 202 14.78 -8.73 -17.25
N ILE A 203 15.26 -8.83 -18.51
CA ILE A 203 16.71 -8.88 -18.77
C ILE A 203 17.40 -7.55 -18.48
N ILE A 204 16.74 -6.41 -18.74
CA ILE A 204 17.25 -5.09 -18.33
C ILE A 204 17.35 -5.03 -16.80
N GLY A 205 16.34 -5.53 -16.08
CA GLY A 205 16.37 -5.61 -14.63
C GLY A 205 17.55 -6.42 -14.12
N GLU A 206 17.80 -7.60 -14.70
CA GLU A 206 18.98 -8.41 -14.35
C GLU A 206 20.31 -7.69 -14.61
N MET A 207 20.42 -6.98 -15.73
CA MET A 207 21.62 -6.18 -16.04
C MET A 207 21.82 -5.06 -15.01
N ILE A 208 20.74 -4.39 -14.58
CA ILE A 208 20.79 -3.36 -13.53
C ILE A 208 21.24 -3.98 -12.20
N VAL A 209 20.67 -5.11 -11.81
CA VAL A 209 21.08 -5.82 -10.57
C VAL A 209 22.57 -6.17 -10.63
N GLN A 210 23.06 -6.72 -11.74
CA GLN A 210 24.49 -7.02 -11.89
C GLN A 210 25.38 -5.78 -11.83
N ALA A 211 24.93 -4.66 -12.40
CA ALA A 211 25.65 -3.40 -12.31
C ALA A 211 25.70 -2.88 -10.87
N LEU A 212 24.58 -2.92 -10.15
CA LEU A 212 24.51 -2.52 -8.73
C LEU A 212 25.38 -3.42 -7.86
N LEU A 213 25.39 -4.75 -8.07
CA LEU A 213 26.23 -5.68 -7.33
C LEU A 213 27.73 -5.39 -7.51
N LYS A 214 28.15 -5.03 -8.73
CA LYS A 214 29.54 -4.64 -8.99
C LYS A 214 29.88 -3.27 -8.40
N ALA A 215 28.89 -2.38 -8.30
CA ALA A 215 29.07 -1.05 -7.74
C ALA A 215 29.02 -1.04 -6.20
N ASP A 216 28.36 -2.02 -5.56
CA ASP A 216 28.15 -2.09 -4.10
C ASP A 216 29.43 -1.96 -3.27
N GLU A 217 30.55 -2.52 -3.75
CA GLU A 217 31.84 -2.41 -3.06
C GLU A 217 32.47 -1.02 -3.12
N HIS A 218 31.99 -0.18 -4.03
CA HIS A 218 32.55 1.14 -4.34
C HIS A 218 31.61 2.29 -3.97
N LEU A 219 30.31 2.03 -3.91
CA LEU A 219 29.32 3.02 -3.51
C LEU A 219 29.34 3.20 -2.00
N GLN A 220 29.36 4.46 -1.59
CA GLN A 220 29.32 4.87 -0.20
C GLN A 220 28.30 5.98 -0.07
N PHE A 221 27.41 5.83 0.90
CA PHE A 221 26.34 6.78 1.19
C PHE A 221 26.55 7.36 2.59
N GLU A 222 26.49 8.68 2.68
CA GLU A 222 26.65 9.37 3.96
C GLU A 222 25.42 9.13 4.85
N GLY A 223 25.64 8.56 6.02
CA GLY A 223 24.62 8.37 7.05
C GLY A 223 24.38 9.63 7.89
N LYS A 224 23.38 9.57 8.77
CA LYS A 224 23.04 10.66 9.71
C LYS A 224 24.20 11.06 10.65
N ASP A 225 25.14 10.15 10.88
CA ASP A 225 26.35 10.32 11.69
C ASP A 225 27.52 10.93 10.89
N GLY A 226 27.31 11.31 9.62
CA GLY A 226 28.36 11.74 8.69
C GLY A 226 29.31 10.60 8.31
N GLN A 227 29.02 9.37 8.74
CA GLN A 227 29.83 8.20 8.39
C GLN A 227 29.37 7.64 7.06
N LEU A 228 30.34 7.33 6.20
CA LEU A 228 30.09 6.63 4.95
C LEU A 228 29.72 5.18 5.26
N LYS A 229 28.50 4.80 4.88
CA LYS A 229 27.97 3.45 4.97
C LYS A 229 27.92 2.84 3.57
N LYS A 230 28.01 1.51 3.51
CA LYS A 230 27.56 0.78 2.33
C LYS A 230 26.05 0.88 2.22
#